data_AF-A0A929WV71-F1
#
_entry.id   AF-A0A929WV71-F1
#
_cell.length_a   1.000
_cell.length_b   1.000
_cell.length_c   1.000
_cell.angle_alpha   90.00
_cell.angle_beta   90.00
_cell.angle_gamma   90.00
#
_symmetry.space_group_name_H-M   'P 1'
#
loop_
_entity.id
_entity.type
_entity.pdbx_description
1 polymer ?
#
loop_
_entity_poly.entity_id
_entity_poly.type
_entity_poly.pdbx_seq_one_letter_code
_entity_poly.pdbx_strand_id
1 'polypeptide(L)'
;MEDNRLDITRAQWKGWIDLITRDGDGIVAQLNSAAAEIKAAADGQTSEKWSSLQGPAAFGRTYKEYLNAEYKALTQMAQNASDVAQHLDTALQQISNTDSVSETQLNTTIAGLTTSLSGIDAVYESEESKAYW
;
A
#
# COMPACT_ATOMS: atom_id res chain seq x y z
N MET A 1 -28.84 19.38 9.25
CA MET A 1 -28.18 18.05 9.32
C MET A 1 -27.14 17.85 8.21
N GLU A 2 -27.08 18.71 7.18
CA GLU A 2 -26.10 18.60 6.07
C GLU A 2 -24.66 18.99 6.44
N ASP A 3 -24.43 20.03 7.25
CA ASP A 3 -23.06 20.43 7.66
C ASP A 3 -22.30 19.30 8.38
N ASN A 4 -23.01 18.48 9.16
CA ASN A 4 -22.40 17.36 9.87
C ASN A 4 -21.83 16.31 8.91
N ARG A 5 -22.43 16.08 7.74
CA ARG A 5 -21.93 15.07 6.79
C ARG A 5 -20.61 15.50 6.18
N LEU A 6 -20.51 16.76 5.76
CA LEU A 6 -19.30 17.31 5.18
C LEU A 6 -18.12 17.26 6.16
N ASP A 7 -18.35 17.68 7.41
CA ASP A 7 -17.31 17.67 8.44
C ASP A 7 -16.90 16.26 8.84
N ILE A 8 -17.84 15.32 8.94
CA ILE A 8 -17.53 13.90 9.15
C ILE A 8 -16.68 13.36 8.00
N THR A 9 -17.03 13.64 6.74
CA THR A 9 -16.26 13.17 5.57
C THR A 9 -14.84 13.74 5.60
N ARG A 10 -14.67 15.04 5.84
CA ARG A 10 -13.34 15.68 5.96
C ARG A 10 -12.50 15.02 7.06
N ALA A 11 -13.08 14.85 8.25
CA ALA A 11 -12.38 14.24 9.38
C ALA A 11 -11.99 12.78 9.11
N GLN A 12 -12.88 12.00 8.49
CA GLN A 12 -12.60 10.61 8.13
C GLN A 12 -11.48 10.50 7.11
N TRP A 13 -11.53 11.28 6.01
CA TRP A 13 -10.49 11.23 4.98
C TRP A 13 -9.14 11.69 5.51
N LYS A 14 -9.12 12.77 6.30
CA LYS A 14 -7.88 13.20 6.96
C LYS A 14 -7.33 12.13 7.90
N GLY A 15 -8.19 11.49 8.70
CA GLY A 15 -7.79 10.40 9.58
C GLY A 15 -7.23 9.18 8.85
N TRP A 16 -7.78 8.84 7.67
CA TRP A 16 -7.23 7.77 6.83
C TRP A 16 -5.91 8.14 6.19
N ILE A 17 -5.76 9.37 5.66
CA ILE A 17 -4.49 9.88 5.14
C ILE A 17 -3.43 9.76 6.24
N ASP A 18 -3.72 10.26 7.44
CA ASP A 18 -2.80 10.19 8.57
C ASP A 18 -2.44 8.75 8.90
N LEU A 19 -3.41 7.84 9.03
CA LEU A 19 -3.12 6.42 9.31
C LEU A 19 -2.19 5.78 8.26
N ILE A 20 -2.34 6.16 7.00
CA ILE A 20 -1.54 5.60 5.89
C ILE A 20 -0.12 6.20 5.89
N THR A 21 0.00 7.52 6.03
CA THR A 21 1.24 8.25 5.75
C THR A 21 2.01 8.70 6.99
N ARG A 22 1.54 8.39 8.20
CA ARG A 22 2.23 8.78 9.44
C ARG A 22 3.66 8.28 9.45
N ASP A 23 4.59 9.20 9.71
CA ASP A 23 6.02 8.88 9.68
C ASP A 23 6.38 7.85 10.76
N GLY A 24 7.04 6.78 10.34
CA GLY A 24 7.58 5.74 11.22
C GLY A 24 6.59 4.69 11.72
N ASP A 25 5.28 4.95 11.69
CA ASP A 25 4.26 4.04 12.22
C ASP A 25 2.96 4.00 11.39
N GLY A 26 2.93 4.68 10.24
CA GLY A 26 1.90 4.56 9.23
C GLY A 26 2.05 3.29 8.39
N ILE A 27 0.98 2.93 7.69
CA ILE A 27 0.92 1.70 6.88
C ILE A 27 2.08 1.64 5.87
N VAL A 28 2.35 2.73 5.16
CA VAL A 28 3.44 2.80 4.16
C VAL A 28 4.81 2.56 4.81
N ALA A 29 5.07 3.19 5.97
CA ALA A 29 6.32 3.05 6.68
C ALA A 29 6.55 1.60 7.17
N GLN A 30 5.50 0.97 7.71
CA GLN A 30 5.56 -0.40 8.21
C GLN A 30 5.78 -1.41 7.07
N LEU A 31 5.07 -1.26 5.95
CA LEU A 31 5.25 -2.12 4.77
C LEU A 31 6.68 -2.00 4.21
N ASN A 32 7.21 -0.79 4.10
CA ASN A 32 8.57 -0.56 3.64
C ASN A 32 9.62 -1.11 4.62
N SER A 33 9.38 -1.00 5.94
CA SER A 33 10.27 -1.60 6.95
C SER A 33 10.29 -3.12 6.84
N ALA A 34 9.13 -3.75 6.75
CA ALA A 34 9.03 -5.20 6.56
C ALA A 34 9.69 -5.64 5.24
N ALA A 35 9.49 -4.90 4.15
CA ALA A 35 10.16 -5.14 2.88
C ALA A 35 11.69 -5.10 3.04
N ALA A 36 12.23 -4.09 3.72
CA ALA A 36 13.66 -3.98 3.96
C ALA A 36 14.24 -5.17 4.75
N GLU A 37 13.52 -5.65 5.77
CA GLU A 37 13.90 -6.84 6.54
C GLU A 37 13.89 -8.11 5.67
N ILE A 38 12.85 -8.32 4.86
CA ILE A 38 12.77 -9.44 3.93
C ILE A 38 13.91 -9.38 2.90
N LYS A 39 14.23 -8.19 2.40
CA LYS A 39 15.35 -8.01 1.47
C LYS A 39 16.69 -8.36 2.11
N ALA A 40 16.93 -7.92 3.34
CA ALA A 40 18.12 -8.29 4.09
C ALA A 40 18.21 -9.81 4.31
N ALA A 41 17.08 -10.46 4.62
CA ALA A 41 17.00 -11.90 4.73
C ALA A 41 17.30 -12.61 3.39
N ALA A 42 16.82 -12.09 2.27
CA ALA A 42 17.12 -12.60 0.93
C ALA A 42 18.60 -12.50 0.60
N ASP A 43 19.24 -11.38 0.95
CA ASP A 43 20.67 -11.16 0.73
C ASP A 43 21.54 -12.10 1.57
N GLY A 44 21.07 -12.49 2.75
CA GLY A 44 21.71 -13.49 3.61
C GLY A 44 21.64 -14.94 3.10
N GLN A 45 20.93 -15.22 2.01
CA GLN A 45 20.89 -16.57 1.40
C GLN A 45 22.10 -16.80 0.48
N THR A 46 23.29 -16.90 1.08
CA THR A 46 24.57 -17.07 0.39
C THR A 46 25.00 -18.54 0.31
N SER A 47 25.96 -18.84 -0.55
CA SER A 47 26.57 -20.19 -0.61
C SER A 47 27.29 -20.58 0.68
N GLU A 48 27.78 -19.61 1.45
CA GLU A 48 28.41 -19.86 2.76
C GLU A 48 27.38 -20.39 3.78
N LYS A 49 26.15 -19.87 3.74
CA LYS A 49 25.05 -20.33 4.59
C LYS A 49 24.56 -21.74 4.22
N TRP A 50 24.52 -22.05 2.93
CA TRP A 50 23.88 -23.24 2.40
C TRP A 50 24.85 -24.35 1.94
N SER A 51 26.17 -24.16 2.08
CA SER A 51 27.19 -25.05 1.49
C SER A 51 27.16 -25.06 -0.05
N SER A 52 28.21 -25.64 -0.65
CA SER A 52 28.31 -25.88 -2.09
C SER A 52 27.69 -27.20 -2.53
N LEU A 53 27.14 -28.00 -1.61
CA LEU A 53 26.44 -29.24 -1.93
C LEU A 53 25.16 -28.92 -2.71
N GLN A 54 24.90 -29.68 -3.78
CA GLN A 54 23.84 -29.39 -4.75
C GLN A 54 22.46 -29.17 -4.10
N GLY A 55 22.07 -30.02 -3.14
CA GLY A 55 20.77 -29.94 -2.47
C GLY A 55 20.55 -28.62 -1.71
N PRO A 56 21.32 -28.34 -0.64
CA PRO A 56 21.12 -27.10 0.11
C PRO A 56 21.47 -25.84 -0.69
N ALA A 57 22.41 -25.89 -1.65
CA ALA A 57 22.64 -24.76 -2.57
C ALA A 57 21.42 -24.46 -3.45
N ALA A 58 20.71 -25.48 -3.93
CA ALA A 58 19.46 -25.31 -4.67
C ALA A 58 18.36 -24.73 -3.78
N PHE A 59 18.20 -25.23 -2.55
CA PHE A 59 17.26 -24.68 -1.58
C PHE A 59 17.52 -23.19 -1.32
N GLY A 60 18.78 -22.81 -1.04
CA GLY A 60 19.15 -21.42 -0.76
C GLY A 60 18.80 -20.47 -1.91
N ARG A 61 18.95 -20.92 -3.15
CA ARG A 61 18.57 -20.15 -4.34
C ARG A 61 17.06 -19.96 -4.43
N THR A 62 16.29 -21.04 -4.35
CA THR A 62 14.82 -20.97 -4.41
C THR A 62 14.25 -20.14 -3.26
N TYR A 63 14.80 -20.30 -2.06
CA TYR A 63 14.36 -19.51 -0.91
C TYR A 63 14.70 -18.01 -1.07
N LYS A 64 15.84 -17.68 -1.68
CA LYS A 64 16.16 -16.29 -2.05
C LYS A 64 15.19 -15.71 -3.06
N GLU A 65 14.82 -16.48 -4.09
CA GLU A 65 13.83 -16.07 -5.11
C GLU A 65 12.48 -15.78 -4.46
N TYR A 66 12.00 -16.68 -3.60
CA TYR A 66 10.79 -16.48 -2.81
C TYR A 66 10.82 -15.17 -1.99
N LEU A 67 11.87 -14.95 -1.21
CA LEU A 67 11.99 -13.72 -0.40
C LEU A 67 12.04 -12.44 -1.26
N ASN A 68 12.65 -12.50 -2.45
CA ASN A 68 12.63 -11.36 -3.38
C ASN A 68 11.22 -11.10 -3.96
N ALA A 69 10.40 -12.13 -4.15
CA ALA A 69 9.01 -11.96 -4.57
C ALA A 69 8.18 -11.29 -3.46
N GLU A 70 8.33 -11.74 -2.20
CA GLU A 70 7.68 -11.12 -1.04
C GLU A 70 8.12 -9.66 -0.82
N TYR A 71 9.41 -9.36 -1.00
CA TYR A 71 9.93 -7.98 -0.98
C TYR A 71 9.21 -7.08 -2.01
N LYS A 72 9.08 -7.56 -3.25
CA LYS A 72 8.37 -6.83 -4.31
C LYS A 72 6.90 -6.64 -3.95
N ALA A 73 6.26 -7.65 -3.38
CA ALA A 73 4.87 -7.60 -2.95
C ALA A 73 4.63 -6.50 -1.91
N LEU A 74 5.42 -6.50 -0.84
CA LEU A 74 5.31 -5.50 0.23
C LEU A 74 5.57 -4.09 -0.29
N THR A 75 6.55 -3.93 -1.17
CA THR A 75 6.86 -2.63 -1.80
C THR A 75 5.69 -2.14 -2.66
N GLN A 76 5.06 -3.03 -3.44
CA GLN A 76 3.89 -2.66 -4.25
C GLN A 76 2.68 -2.34 -3.37
N MET A 77 2.43 -3.09 -2.30
CA MET A 77 1.38 -2.76 -1.33
C MET A 77 1.61 -1.38 -0.69
N ALA A 78 2.86 -1.03 -0.37
CA ALA A 78 3.22 0.28 0.14
C ALA A 78 2.93 1.40 -0.88
N GLN A 79 3.25 1.17 -2.15
CA GLN A 79 2.92 2.10 -3.23
C GLN A 79 1.42 2.27 -3.39
N ASN A 80 0.67 1.17 -3.44
CA ASN A 80 -0.79 1.20 -3.56
C ASN A 80 -1.44 1.95 -2.39
N ALA A 81 -0.96 1.73 -1.15
CA ALA A 81 -1.43 2.49 0.02
C ALA A 81 -1.10 3.99 -0.11
N SER A 82 0.10 4.34 -0.58
CA SER A 82 0.47 5.73 -0.85
C SER A 82 -0.46 6.38 -1.90
N ASP A 83 -0.79 5.66 -2.96
CA ASP A 83 -1.69 6.15 -4.02
C ASP A 83 -3.11 6.38 -3.48
N VAL A 84 -3.61 5.49 -2.62
CA VAL A 84 -4.89 5.69 -1.89
C VAL A 84 -4.86 7.00 -1.09
N ALA A 85 -3.79 7.25 -0.34
CA ALA A 85 -3.65 8.48 0.43
C ALA A 85 -3.60 9.73 -0.47
N GLN A 86 -2.92 9.68 -1.62
CA GLN A 86 -2.88 10.80 -2.57
C GLN A 86 -4.25 11.10 -3.18
N HIS A 87 -5.03 10.06 -3.53
CA HIS A 87 -6.39 10.25 -4.03
C HIS A 87 -7.32 10.80 -2.95
N LEU A 88 -7.20 10.32 -1.70
CA LEU A 88 -7.91 10.88 -0.55
C LEU A 88 -7.57 12.36 -0.34
N ASP A 89 -6.29 12.74 -0.38
CA ASP A 89 -5.85 14.11 -0.20
C ASP A 89 -6.38 15.02 -1.31
N THR A 90 -6.29 14.57 -2.57
CA THR A 90 -6.85 15.29 -3.72
C THR A 90 -8.36 15.52 -3.56
N ALA A 91 -9.10 14.49 -3.15
CA ALA A 91 -10.54 14.59 -2.91
C ALA A 91 -10.85 15.52 -1.72
N LEU A 92 -10.07 15.43 -0.64
CA LEU A 92 -10.20 16.29 0.54
C LEU A 92 -9.99 17.77 0.17
N GLN A 93 -8.97 18.09 -0.62
CA GLN A 93 -8.70 19.46 -1.09
C GLN A 93 -9.88 20.04 -1.88
N GLN A 94 -10.59 19.25 -2.68
CA GLN A 94 -11.77 19.70 -3.44
C GLN A 94 -12.92 20.16 -2.53
N ILE A 95 -13.03 19.58 -1.33
CA ILE A 95 -14.10 19.88 -0.38
C ILE A 95 -13.63 20.69 0.83
N SER A 96 -12.36 21.12 0.91
CA SER A 96 -11.81 21.81 2.10
C SER A 96 -11.66 23.33 1.94
N ASN A 97 -11.78 23.86 0.73
CA ASN A 97 -11.51 25.28 0.45
C ASN A 97 -12.65 26.25 0.77
N THR A 98 -13.78 25.75 1.28
CA THR A 98 -14.97 26.54 1.61
C THR A 98 -15.64 26.02 2.87
N ASP A 99 -16.28 26.89 3.65
CA ASP A 99 -17.03 26.48 4.85
C ASP A 99 -18.22 25.57 4.49
N SER A 100 -18.83 25.80 3.32
CA SER A 100 -19.95 25.01 2.81
C SER A 100 -19.66 24.40 1.44
N VAL A 101 -20.06 23.15 1.24
CA VAL A 101 -20.04 22.42 -0.04
C VAL A 101 -21.45 21.88 -0.29
N SER A 102 -21.98 22.02 -1.51
CA SER A 102 -23.31 21.49 -1.83
C SER A 102 -23.35 19.97 -1.76
N GLU A 103 -24.51 19.39 -1.44
CA GLU A 103 -24.69 17.94 -1.43
C GLU A 103 -24.30 17.31 -2.79
N THR A 104 -24.69 17.95 -3.90
CA THR A 104 -24.32 17.49 -5.24
C THR A 104 -22.81 17.45 -5.43
N GLN A 105 -22.09 18.51 -5.03
CA GLN A 105 -20.63 18.54 -5.15
C GLN A 105 -19.97 17.47 -4.27
N LEU A 106 -20.42 17.32 -3.02
CA LEU A 106 -19.90 16.30 -2.12
C LEU A 106 -20.10 14.89 -2.69
N ASN A 107 -21.29 14.60 -3.22
CA ASN A 107 -21.58 13.31 -3.86
C ASN A 107 -20.72 13.08 -5.11
N THR A 108 -20.51 14.12 -5.94
CA THR A 108 -19.63 14.03 -7.11
C THR A 108 -18.19 13.73 -6.70
N THR A 109 -17.67 14.39 -5.68
CA THR A 109 -16.30 14.13 -5.19
C THR A 109 -16.18 12.71 -4.61
N ILE A 110 -17.16 12.22 -3.84
CA ILE A 110 -17.17 10.84 -3.33
C ILE A 110 -17.21 9.81 -4.46
N ALA A 111 -18.04 10.04 -5.49
CA ALA A 111 -18.12 9.15 -6.64
C ALA A 111 -16.80 9.13 -7.43
N GLY A 112 -16.19 10.30 -7.65
CA GLY A 112 -14.88 10.43 -8.29
C GLY A 112 -13.77 9.70 -7.52
N LEU A 113 -13.72 9.88 -6.19
CA LEU A 113 -12.80 9.14 -5.33
C LEU A 113 -13.01 7.63 -5.46
N THR A 114 -14.27 7.16 -5.40
CA THR A 114 -14.60 5.74 -5.55
C THR A 114 -14.07 5.17 -6.88
N THR A 115 -14.22 5.91 -7.98
CA THR A 115 -13.65 5.52 -9.27
C THR A 115 -12.13 5.46 -9.24
N SER A 116 -11.45 6.48 -8.70
CA SER A 116 -9.98 6.48 -8.59
C SER A 116 -9.46 5.32 -7.77
N LEU A 117 -10.10 4.99 -6.65
CA LEU A 117 -9.70 3.89 -5.78
C LEU A 117 -9.98 2.51 -6.40
N SER A 118 -10.98 2.38 -7.27
CA SER A 118 -11.33 1.09 -7.89
C SER A 118 -10.24 0.53 -8.81
N GLY A 119 -9.28 1.36 -9.25
CA GLY A 119 -8.13 0.94 -10.05
C GLY A 119 -6.90 0.54 -9.24
N ILE A 120 -6.97 0.61 -7.91
CA ILE A 120 -5.84 0.29 -7.03
C ILE A 120 -6.09 -1.09 -6.44
N ASP A 121 -5.21 -2.04 -6.77
CA ASP A 121 -5.30 -3.38 -6.22
C ASP A 121 -4.98 -3.39 -4.72
N ALA A 122 -5.86 -3.98 -3.92
CA ALA A 122 -5.67 -4.12 -2.47
C ALA A 122 -4.63 -5.20 -2.12
N VAL A 123 -4.30 -6.08 -3.07
CA VAL A 123 -3.39 -7.21 -2.89
C VAL A 123 -2.39 -7.22 -4.04
N TYR A 124 -1.11 -7.43 -3.74
CA TYR A 124 -0.15 -7.79 -4.78
C TYR A 124 -0.20 -9.30 -5.02
N GLU A 125 -0.54 -9.68 -6.24
CA GLU A 125 -0.30 -11.02 -6.76
C GLU A 125 0.86 -10.95 -7.74
N SER A 126 1.96 -11.67 -7.46
CA SER A 126 3.01 -11.80 -8.46
C SER A 126 2.47 -12.54 -9.68
N GLU A 127 2.94 -12.21 -10.89
CA GLU A 127 2.57 -12.94 -12.12
C GLU A 127 2.89 -14.45 -12.01
N GLU A 128 3.94 -14.79 -11.25
CA GLU A 128 4.29 -16.18 -10.94
C GLU A 128 3.25 -16.84 -10.02
N SER A 129 2.65 -16.10 -9.08
CA SER A 129 1.57 -16.58 -8.22
C SER A 129 0.24 -16.74 -8.96
N LYS A 130 -0.06 -15.88 -9.94
CA LYS A 130 -1.28 -15.96 -10.77
C LYS A 130 -1.35 -17.24 -11.60
N ALA A 131 -0.21 -17.85 -11.92
CA ALA A 131 -0.15 -19.08 -12.71
C ALA A 131 -0.54 -20.36 -11.92
N TYR A 132 -0.69 -20.27 -10.59
CA TYR A 132 -0.95 -21.41 -9.71
C TYR A 132 -2.35 -21.41 -9.07
N TRP A 133 -3.24 -20.49 -9.46
CA TRP A 133 -4.65 -20.40 -9.06
C TRP A 133 -5.57 -20.42 -10.29
#